data_AF-A0A953X0R2-F1
#
_entry.id   AF-A0A953X0R2-F1
#
_cell.length_a   1.000
_cell.length_b   1.000
_cell.length_c   1.000
_cell.angle_alpha   90.00
_cell.angle_beta   90.00
_cell.angle_gamma   90.00
#
_symmetry.space_group_name_H-M   'P 1'
#
loop_
_entity.id
_entity.type
_entity.pdbx_description
1 polymer ?
#
loop_
_entity_poly.entity_id
_entity_poly.type
_entity_poly.pdbx_seq_one_letter_code
_entity_poly.pdbx_strand_id
1 'polypeptide(L)'
;GLMPNPKVGTVTPNVAQAVKDAKSGSVEFRVEKAGIIHAGVGKASFAEADIEKNVKAFLDALVKARPSGAKGTFVKKISLSSTMGAGVVIDTAEVTQKA
;
A
#
# COMPACT_ATOMS: atom_id res chain seq x y z
N GLY A 1 -4.40 12.80 8.64
CA GLY A 1 -4.86 13.32 9.93
C GLY A 1 -4.94 12.17 10.90
N LEU A 2 -4.39 12.33 12.12
CA LEU A 2 -4.28 11.31 13.16
C LEU A 2 -5.62 10.96 13.85
N MET A 3 -6.75 11.27 13.22
CA MET A 3 -8.05 11.05 13.83
C MET A 3 -8.40 9.56 13.78
N PRO A 4 -8.77 8.92 14.91
CA PRO A 4 -9.14 7.51 14.92
C PRO A 4 -10.29 7.22 13.96
N ASN A 5 -10.15 6.18 13.15
CA ASN A 5 -11.12 5.86 12.10
C ASN A 5 -11.60 4.39 12.24
N PRO A 6 -12.92 4.15 12.29
CA PRO A 6 -13.46 2.78 12.38
C PRO A 6 -13.07 1.88 11.21
N LYS A 7 -12.86 2.44 10.01
CA LYS A 7 -12.47 1.67 8.83
C LYS A 7 -11.06 1.08 8.91
N VAL A 8 -10.21 1.62 9.79
CA VAL A 8 -8.83 1.15 10.00
C VAL A 8 -8.70 0.32 11.28
N GLY A 9 -9.82 -0.03 11.93
CA GLY A 9 -9.80 -0.87 13.13
C GLY A 9 -9.25 -0.19 14.39
N THR A 10 -8.89 1.10 14.31
CA THR A 10 -8.42 1.88 15.48
C THR A 10 -9.56 2.26 16.43
N VAL A 11 -10.82 2.09 16.00
CA VAL A 11 -12.00 2.19 16.86
C VAL A 11 -12.60 0.78 16.97
N THR A 12 -12.03 -0.03 17.87
CA THR A 12 -12.47 -1.41 18.13
C THR A 12 -12.52 -1.69 19.63
N PRO A 13 -13.39 -2.63 20.06
CA PRO A 13 -13.42 -3.07 21.46
C PRO A 13 -12.16 -3.86 21.87
N ASN A 14 -11.35 -4.33 20.91
CA ASN A 14 -10.11 -5.08 21.17
C ASN A 14 -8.86 -4.19 21.04
N VAL A 15 -8.61 -3.39 22.09
CA VAL A 15 -7.52 -2.41 22.13
C VAL A 15 -6.13 -3.07 22.09
N ALA A 16 -5.97 -4.25 22.71
CA ALA A 16 -4.68 -4.93 22.78
C ALA A 16 -4.17 -5.37 21.40
N GLN A 17 -5.08 -5.87 20.55
CA GLN A 17 -4.74 -6.26 19.19
C GLN A 17 -4.44 -5.04 18.32
N ALA A 18 -5.29 -4.00 18.40
CA ALA A 18 -5.08 -2.76 17.65
C ALA A 18 -3.72 -2.09 17.96
N VAL A 19 -3.26 -2.13 19.21
CA VAL A 19 -1.95 -1.59 19.60
C VAL A 19 -0.80 -2.43 19.05
N LYS A 20 -0.93 -3.77 19.02
CA LYS A 20 0.09 -4.65 18.41
C LYS A 20 0.21 -4.40 16.91
N ASP A 21 -0.93 -4.29 16.23
CA ASP A 21 -0.98 -4.09 14.79
C ASP A 21 -0.44 -2.69 14.41
N ALA A 22 -0.78 -1.66 15.18
CA ALA A 22 -0.22 -0.32 15.00
C ALA A 22 1.31 -0.28 15.22
N LYS A 23 1.81 -1.00 16.24
CA LYS A 23 3.26 -1.10 16.51
C LYS A 23 4.02 -1.88 15.44
N SER A 24 3.36 -2.81 14.76
CA SER A 24 3.96 -3.62 13.69
C SER A 24 4.27 -2.81 12.41
N GLY A 25 3.89 -1.53 12.36
CA GLY A 25 4.20 -0.63 11.25
C GLY A 25 3.18 -0.68 10.13
N SER A 26 1.90 -0.91 10.46
CA SER A 26 0.81 -0.92 9.48
C SER A 26 0.79 0.37 8.66
N VAL A 27 0.82 0.23 7.33
CA VAL A 27 0.77 1.35 6.39
C VAL A 27 -0.66 1.51 5.87
N GLU A 28 -1.27 2.63 6.20
CA GLU A 28 -2.59 2.99 5.70
C GLU A 28 -2.47 3.62 4.32
N PHE A 29 -3.27 3.13 3.36
CA PHE A 29 -3.41 3.75 2.05
C PHE A 29 -4.88 4.11 1.80
N ARG A 30 -5.09 5.28 1.20
CA ARG A 30 -6.41 5.79 0.83
C ARG A 30 -6.38 6.21 -0.63
N VAL A 31 -7.50 5.96 -1.31
CA VAL A 31 -7.73 6.45 -2.66
C VAL A 31 -8.05 7.94 -2.63
N GLU A 32 -7.35 8.71 -3.44
CA GLU A 32 -7.65 10.12 -3.67
C GLU A 32 -8.79 10.30 -4.67
N LYS A 33 -9.33 11.52 -4.80
CA LYS A 33 -10.48 11.81 -5.69
C LYS A 33 -10.21 11.44 -7.16
N ALA A 34 -8.94 11.48 -7.59
CA ALA A 34 -8.52 11.10 -8.94
C ALA A 34 -8.34 9.57 -9.13
N GLY A 35 -8.62 8.75 -8.11
CA GLY A 35 -8.42 7.29 -8.18
C GLY A 35 -6.97 6.84 -8.03
N ILE A 36 -6.09 7.72 -7.53
CA ILE A 36 -4.67 7.43 -7.31
C ILE A 36 -4.48 7.01 -5.85
N ILE A 37 -3.58 6.07 -5.61
CA ILE A 37 -3.20 5.59 -4.28
C ILE A 37 -1.72 5.90 -4.07
N HIS A 38 -1.42 6.54 -2.94
CA HIS A 38 -0.05 6.79 -2.50
C HIS A 38 0.21 6.01 -1.21
N ALA A 39 1.35 5.31 -1.15
CA ALA A 39 1.80 4.61 0.05
C ALA A 39 3.32 4.67 0.14
N GLY A 40 3.84 4.87 1.35
CA GLY A 40 5.26 4.76 1.63
C GLY A 40 5.63 3.30 1.85
N VAL A 41 6.44 2.73 0.95
CA VAL A 41 6.88 1.32 1.03
C VAL A 41 8.15 1.12 1.86
N GLY A 42 8.81 2.19 2.29
CA GLY A 42 10.01 2.12 3.12
C GLY A 42 10.82 3.42 3.12
N LYS A 43 12.03 3.33 3.68
CA LYS A 43 13.06 4.39 3.62
C LYS A 43 14.21 3.94 2.73
N ALA A 44 14.94 4.90 2.16
CA ALA A 44 16.13 4.62 1.36
C ALA A 44 17.25 3.92 2.13
N SER A 45 17.21 3.94 3.47
CA SER A 45 18.16 3.24 4.34
C SER A 45 17.85 1.75 4.53
N PHE A 46 16.78 1.23 3.93
CA PHE A 46 16.42 -0.19 4.03
C PHE A 46 17.19 -1.02 3.01
N ALA A 47 17.40 -2.30 3.29
CA ALA A 47 17.98 -3.22 2.33
C ALA A 47 17.07 -3.38 1.11
N GLU A 48 17.66 -3.56 -0.07
CA GLU A 48 16.94 -3.70 -1.33
C GLU A 48 15.92 -4.86 -1.30
N ALA A 49 16.30 -5.98 -0.70
CA ALA A 49 15.44 -7.16 -0.55
C ALA A 49 14.19 -6.88 0.31
N ASP A 50 14.29 -5.99 1.31
CA ASP A 50 13.16 -5.65 2.18
C ASP A 50 12.22 -4.66 1.49
N ILE A 51 12.78 -3.72 0.70
CA ILE A 51 11.99 -2.82 -0.14
C ILE A 51 11.20 -3.63 -1.18
N GLU A 52 11.82 -4.61 -1.83
CA GLU A 52 11.14 -5.47 -2.81
C GLU A 52 9.99 -6.25 -2.18
N LYS A 53 10.19 -6.83 -0.97
CA LYS A 53 9.13 -7.53 -0.23
C LYS A 53 7.98 -6.60 0.13
N ASN A 54 8.26 -5.39 0.61
CA ASN A 54 7.23 -4.42 0.97
C ASN A 54 6.41 -4.00 -0.25
N VAL A 55 7.06 -3.78 -1.40
CA VAL A 55 6.38 -3.43 -2.66
C VAL A 55 5.46 -4.56 -3.11
N LYS A 56 5.92 -5.82 -3.08
CA LYS A 56 5.08 -6.99 -3.41
C LYS A 56 3.88 -7.13 -2.47
N ALA A 57 4.12 -7.06 -1.15
CA ALA A 57 3.06 -7.14 -0.15
C ALA A 57 2.00 -6.05 -0.32
N PHE A 58 2.42 -4.84 -0.68
CA PHE A 58 1.51 -3.73 -0.97
C PHE A 58 0.66 -4.00 -2.23
N LEU A 59 1.26 -4.53 -3.29
CA LEU A 59 0.56 -4.85 -4.53
C LEU A 59 -0.46 -5.99 -4.33
N ASP A 60 -0.10 -7.02 -3.56
CA ASP A 60 -1.02 -8.10 -3.19
C ASP A 60 -2.22 -7.59 -2.38
N ALA A 61 -1.96 -6.70 -1.41
CA ALA A 61 -3.01 -6.06 -0.63
C ALA A 61 -3.94 -5.20 -1.49
N LEU A 62 -3.39 -4.49 -2.50
CA LEU A 62 -4.16 -3.71 -3.45
C LEU A 62 -5.08 -4.59 -4.30
N VAL A 63 -4.56 -5.68 -4.87
CA VAL A 63 -5.35 -6.62 -5.69
C VAL A 63 -6.48 -7.24 -4.88
N LYS A 64 -6.23 -7.61 -3.62
CA LYS A 64 -7.26 -8.10 -2.69
C LYS A 64 -8.31 -7.05 -2.34
N ALA A 65 -7.92 -5.77 -2.27
CA ALA A 65 -8.81 -4.66 -2.03
C ALA A 65 -9.63 -4.23 -3.27
N ARG A 66 -9.51 -4.95 -4.40
CA ARG A 66 -10.27 -4.68 -5.62
C ARG A 66 -11.78 -4.70 -5.34
N PRO A 67 -12.51 -3.60 -5.60
CA PRO A 67 -13.97 -3.59 -5.49
C PRO A 67 -14.60 -4.51 -6.55
N SER A 68 -15.65 -5.24 -6.17
CA SER A 68 -16.39 -6.13 -7.09
C SER A 68 -16.98 -5.42 -8.31
N GLY A 69 -17.22 -4.11 -8.22
CA GLY A 69 -17.71 -3.28 -9.34
C GLY A 69 -16.62 -2.80 -10.31
N ALA A 70 -15.34 -3.03 -10.03
CA ALA A 70 -14.24 -2.54 -10.87
C ALA A 70 -14.04 -3.43 -12.10
N LYS A 71 -14.43 -2.93 -13.28
CA LYS A 71 -14.28 -3.61 -14.58
C LYS A 71 -12.94 -3.26 -15.25
N GLY A 72 -12.37 -4.21 -15.99
CA GLY A 72 -11.11 -4.03 -16.72
C GLY A 72 -9.85 -4.17 -15.87
N THR A 73 -8.74 -3.61 -16.36
CA THR A 73 -7.43 -3.63 -15.69
C THR A 73 -7.47 -2.73 -14.45
N PHE A 74 -7.32 -3.35 -13.27
CA PHE A 74 -7.42 -2.65 -11.98
C PHE A 74 -6.22 -1.74 -11.71
N VAL A 75 -5.00 -2.19 -12.05
CA VAL A 75 -3.76 -1.41 -11.91
C VAL A 75 -3.32 -0.94 -13.30
N LYS A 76 -3.32 0.38 -13.52
CA LYS A 76 -2.97 0.97 -14.84
C LYS A 76 -1.51 1.35 -14.98
N LYS A 77 -0.90 1.82 -13.91
CA LYS A 77 0.48 2.31 -13.89
C LYS A 77 1.02 2.24 -12.46
N ILE A 78 2.26 1.80 -12.32
CA ILE A 78 3.01 1.86 -11.05
C ILE A 78 4.19 2.81 -11.28
N SER A 79 4.34 3.80 -10.39
CA SER A 79 5.50 4.69 -10.37
C SER A 79 6.12 4.70 -8.99
N LEU A 80 7.40 4.37 -8.90
CA LEU A 80 8.18 4.43 -7.68
C LEU A 80 9.06 5.68 -7.72
N SER A 81 8.98 6.48 -6.66
CA SER A 81 9.76 7.71 -6.51
C SER A 81 10.26 7.82 -5.08
N SER A 82 11.46 8.37 -4.91
CA SER A 82 11.89 8.88 -3.61
C SER A 82 11.26 10.25 -3.36
N THR A 83 11.29 10.73 -2.10
CA THR A 83 10.65 11.99 -1.69
C THR A 83 11.16 13.21 -2.47
N MET A 84 12.42 13.20 -2.90
CA MET A 84 13.07 14.30 -3.63
C MET A 84 13.71 13.87 -4.95
N GLY A 85 13.42 12.66 -5.44
CA GLY A 85 14.02 12.11 -6.66
C GLY A 85 13.06 12.02 -7.83
N ALA A 86 13.61 11.67 -8.99
CA ALA A 86 12.81 11.37 -10.16
C ALA A 86 12.02 10.07 -9.97
N GLY A 87 10.79 10.04 -10.48
CA GLY A 87 9.96 8.84 -10.47
C GLY A 87 10.31 7.90 -11.62
N VAL A 88 10.49 6.62 -11.31
CA VAL A 88 10.70 5.54 -12.27
C VAL A 88 9.38 4.80 -12.46
N VAL A 89 8.99 4.59 -13.72
CA VAL A 89 7.80 3.80 -14.07
C VAL A 89 8.19 2.34 -14.12
N ILE A 90 7.41 1.49 -13.45
CA ILE A 90 7.63 0.05 -13.40
C ILE A 90 6.54 -0.63 -14.21
N ASP A 91 6.92 -1.69 -14.91
CA ASP A 91 5.96 -2.49 -15.66
C ASP A 91 5.04 -3.27 -14.71
N THR A 92 3.74 -3.10 -14.94
CA THR A 92 2.67 -3.80 -14.24
C THR A 92 2.56 -5.28 -14.63
N ALA A 93 3.10 -5.67 -15.79
CA ALA A 93 3.01 -7.02 -16.31
C ALA A 93 3.84 -8.04 -15.50
N GLU A 94 5.06 -7.68 -15.08
CA GLU A 94 5.93 -8.56 -14.30
C GLU A 94 5.43 -8.77 -12.86
N VAL A 95 4.74 -7.78 -12.30
CA VAL A 95 4.19 -7.84 -10.93
C VAL A 95 3.00 -8.79 -10.86
N THR A 96 2.15 -8.80 -11.89
CA THR A 96 0.90 -9.60 -11.88
C THR A 96 1.17 -11.09 -12.17
N GLN A 97 2.30 -11.43 -12.77
CA GLN A 97 2.65 -12.82 -13.18
C GLN A 97 3.18 -13.72 -12.06
N LYS A 98 3.54 -13.17 -10.88
CA LYS A 98 4.05 -13.95 -9.74
C LYS A 98 3.05 -14.14 -8.59
N ALA A 99 1.75 -13.90 -8.86
CA ALA A 99 0.65 -14.25 -7.96
C ALA A 99 0.14 -15.66 -8.24
#